data_AF-S7U272-F1
#
_entry.id   AF-S7U272-F1
#
_cell.length_a   1.000
_cell.length_b   1.000
_cell.length_c   1.000
_cell.angle_alpha   90.00
_cell.angle_beta   90.00
_cell.angle_gamma   90.00
#
_symmetry.space_group_name_H-M   'P 1'
#
loop_
_entity.id
_entity.type
_entity.pdbx_description
1 polymer ?
#
loop_
_entity_poly.entity_id
_entity_poly.type
_entity_poly.pdbx_seq_one_letter_code
_entity_poly.pdbx_strand_id
1 'polypeptide(L)'
;MKQETKADLRYRIQSYDISLHGSRAVVRVALSQLDTNRPTFQLYHLYPLHSIEADHQPVTFTRNGDLVTVRLPKRTSTLTFSYEIVDTALIPYTNGRIVLLADRAWYPKRRASHMYRAYEYRVAGTRAWDGAFTDQFVPNETYTFTLNVDGDVLFCNVPKRGTVYRGKAQAVTLIKGQGHQLVDQGYEITYPADWPHMAERAPTVIRQLKKNVSSCTTNRIHGGFIAAEQDCVLQLGAILVYGP
;
A
#
# COMPACT_ATOMS: atom_id res chain seq x y z
N MET A 1 -13.08 -5.01 28.79
CA MET A 1 -12.95 -3.96 27.77
C MET A 1 -11.48 -3.63 27.61
N LYS A 2 -10.84 -3.94 26.48
CA LYS A 2 -9.50 -3.42 26.17
C LYS A 2 -9.64 -1.92 25.88
N GLN A 3 -8.87 -1.07 26.55
CA GLN A 3 -8.79 0.35 26.21
C GLN A 3 -8.35 0.49 24.75
N GLU A 4 -9.26 0.87 23.87
CA GLU A 4 -8.89 1.31 22.52
C GLU A 4 -8.02 2.55 22.66
N THR A 5 -6.73 2.41 22.33
CA THR A 5 -5.85 3.58 22.26
C THR A 5 -6.30 4.40 21.06
N LYS A 6 -6.99 5.52 21.31
CA LYS A 6 -7.47 6.43 20.27
C LYS A 6 -6.28 6.92 19.43
N ALA A 7 -6.35 6.74 18.12
CA ALA A 7 -5.33 7.21 17.19
C ALA A 7 -5.24 8.74 17.22
N ASP A 8 -4.01 9.29 17.18
CA ASP A 8 -3.77 10.73 17.11
C ASP A 8 -3.17 11.09 15.74
N LEU A 9 -3.97 11.79 14.93
CA LEU A 9 -3.64 12.16 13.54
C LEU A 9 -3.42 13.67 13.37
N ARG A 10 -3.11 14.40 14.45
CA ARG A 10 -2.80 15.85 14.42
C ARG A 10 -1.40 16.12 13.86
N TYR A 11 -1.20 15.70 12.62
CA TYR A 11 -0.01 15.92 11.81
C TYR A 11 -0.40 15.75 10.34
N ARG A 12 0.46 16.19 9.42
CA ARG A 12 0.37 15.93 7.99
C ARG A 12 1.62 15.22 7.51
N ILE A 13 1.47 14.38 6.49
CA ILE A 13 2.60 13.77 5.78
C ILE A 13 2.85 14.57 4.51
N GLN A 14 4.11 14.96 4.28
CA GLN A 14 4.54 15.70 3.09
C GLN A 14 5.10 14.76 2.02
N SER A 15 5.97 13.85 2.44
CA SER A 15 6.65 12.92 1.55
C SER A 15 7.06 11.63 2.25
N TYR A 16 7.37 10.65 1.42
CA TYR A 16 7.97 9.39 1.81
C TYR A 16 9.25 9.17 1.01
N ASP A 17 10.32 8.80 1.71
CA ASP A 17 11.50 8.20 1.10
C ASP A 17 11.57 6.74 1.56
N ILE A 18 11.36 5.82 0.64
CA ILE A 18 11.24 4.38 0.88
C ILE A 18 12.46 3.69 0.28
N SER A 19 13.19 2.95 1.10
CA SER A 19 14.25 2.04 0.63
C SER A 19 13.81 0.61 0.88
N LEU A 20 13.80 -0.20 -0.17
CA LEU A 20 13.45 -1.62 -0.13
C LEU A 20 14.64 -2.45 -0.62
N HIS A 21 15.20 -3.25 0.29
CA HIS A 21 16.31 -4.16 0.02
C HIS A 21 15.94 -5.58 0.43
N GLY A 22 15.66 -6.44 -0.55
CA GLY A 22 15.03 -7.74 -0.28
C GLY A 22 13.66 -7.58 0.41
N SER A 23 13.50 -8.15 1.61
CA SER A 23 12.33 -7.98 2.48
C SER A 23 12.44 -6.76 3.40
N ARG A 24 13.63 -6.18 3.56
CA ARG A 24 13.87 -5.09 4.51
C ARG A 24 13.37 -3.77 3.94
N ALA A 25 12.48 -3.13 4.68
CA ALA A 25 11.94 -1.82 4.36
C ALA A 25 12.41 -0.76 5.37
N VAL A 26 12.94 0.34 4.85
CA VAL A 26 13.25 1.55 5.61
C VAL A 26 12.45 2.69 5.01
N VAL A 27 11.52 3.25 5.79
CA VAL A 27 10.62 4.31 5.33
C VAL A 27 10.81 5.55 6.17
N ARG A 28 11.34 6.61 5.54
CA ARG A 28 11.40 7.94 6.12
C ARG A 28 10.15 8.72 5.72
N VAL A 29 9.42 9.21 6.71
CA VAL A 29 8.20 10.01 6.58
C VAL A 29 8.53 11.44 6.96
N ALA A 30 8.36 12.37 6.03
CA ALA A 30 8.45 13.81 6.32
C ALA A 30 7.10 14.32 6.83
N LEU A 31 7.12 14.96 8.00
CA LEU A 31 5.95 15.43 8.72
C LEU A 31 5.88 16.96 8.69
N SER A 32 4.66 17.48 8.65
CA SER A 32 4.36 18.90 8.87
C SER A 32 3.17 19.06 9.79
N GLN A 33 3.01 20.26 10.36
CA GLN A 33 1.89 20.58 11.26
C GLN A 33 1.74 19.55 12.40
N LEU A 34 2.86 19.07 12.96
CA LEU A 34 2.88 18.09 14.04
C LEU A 34 2.43 18.74 15.35
N ASP A 35 1.17 18.54 15.70
CA ASP A 35 0.50 19.02 16.92
C ASP A 35 0.13 17.85 17.85
N THR A 36 1.07 16.90 17.98
CA THR A 36 1.00 15.81 18.95
C THR A 36 2.39 15.30 19.26
N ASN A 37 2.59 14.81 20.49
CA ASN A 37 3.77 14.05 20.88
C ASN A 37 3.55 12.53 20.73
N ARG A 38 2.38 12.10 20.27
CA ARG A 38 2.01 10.68 20.14
C ARG A 38 1.36 10.35 18.80
N PRO A 39 1.96 10.69 17.65
CA PRO A 39 1.35 10.42 16.35
C PRO A 39 1.14 8.92 16.13
N THR A 40 -0.01 8.58 15.55
CA THR A 40 -0.37 7.20 15.20
C THR A 40 -0.30 6.99 13.69
N PHE A 41 0.29 5.85 13.28
CA PHE A 41 0.40 5.40 11.89
C PHE A 41 -0.25 4.03 11.75
N GLN A 42 -0.76 3.72 10.57
CA GLN A 42 -1.21 2.39 10.20
C GLN A 42 -0.11 1.67 9.40
N LEU A 43 0.33 0.51 9.88
CA LEU A 43 1.31 -0.38 9.26
C LEU A 43 0.91 -1.83 9.56
N TYR A 44 0.84 -2.66 8.52
CA TYR A 44 0.27 -4.00 8.61
C TYR A 44 0.88 -4.84 9.74
N HIS A 45 0.03 -5.34 10.65
CA HIS A 45 0.42 -5.88 11.95
C HIS A 45 1.40 -7.05 11.91
N LEU A 46 1.39 -7.85 10.84
CA LEU A 46 2.28 -8.99 10.67
C LEU A 46 3.72 -8.60 10.31
N TYR A 47 3.98 -7.36 9.93
CA TYR A 47 5.32 -6.89 9.60
C TYR A 47 6.14 -6.67 10.86
N PRO A 48 7.25 -7.41 11.08
CA PRO A 48 8.12 -7.18 12.22
C PRO A 48 8.70 -5.76 12.18
N LEU A 49 8.26 -4.90 13.10
CA LEU A 49 8.73 -3.52 13.22
C LEU A 49 9.92 -3.48 14.19
N HIS A 50 11.12 -3.23 13.67
CA HIS A 50 12.36 -3.30 14.43
C HIS A 50 12.64 -2.01 15.21
N SER A 51 12.51 -0.86 14.55
CA SER A 51 12.78 0.43 15.17
C SER A 51 11.99 1.55 14.52
N ILE A 52 11.81 2.62 15.29
CA ILE A 52 11.40 3.93 14.79
C ILE A 52 12.41 4.93 15.32
N GLU A 53 12.88 5.82 14.44
CA GLU A 53 13.78 6.90 14.78
C GLU A 53 13.11 8.25 14.50
N ALA A 54 13.32 9.22 15.39
CA ALA A 54 13.00 10.62 15.18
C ALA A 54 14.30 11.43 15.14
N ASP A 55 14.56 12.12 14.03
CA ASP A 55 15.82 12.85 13.81
C ASP A 55 17.07 12.01 14.14
N HIS A 56 17.12 10.77 13.63
CA HIS A 56 18.22 9.80 13.84
C HIS A 56 18.40 9.31 15.29
N GLN A 57 17.41 9.53 16.16
CA GLN A 57 17.42 9.01 17.53
C GLN A 57 16.27 8.01 17.73
N PRO A 58 16.53 6.84 18.34
CA PRO A 58 15.50 5.85 18.56
C PRO A 58 14.41 6.39 19.47
N VAL A 59 13.16 6.10 19.13
CA VAL A 59 11.97 6.48 19.92
C VAL A 59 11.16 5.25 20.32
N THR A 60 10.50 5.34 21.46
CA THR A 60 9.61 4.27 21.91
C THR A 60 8.29 4.31 21.16
N PHE A 61 7.68 3.15 20.95
CA PHE A 61 6.38 3.04 20.31
C PHE A 61 5.55 1.92 20.94
N THR A 62 4.24 1.97 20.73
CA THR A 62 3.31 0.91 21.10
C THR A 62 2.53 0.48 19.87
N ARG A 63 2.26 -0.82 19.73
CA ARG A 63 1.49 -1.37 18.62
C ARG A 63 0.19 -2.01 19.11
N ASN A 64 -0.91 -1.71 18.44
CA ASN A 64 -2.20 -2.38 18.60
C ASN A 64 -2.71 -2.78 17.22
N GLY A 65 -2.58 -4.05 16.86
CA GLY A 65 -2.86 -4.51 15.50
C GLY A 65 -2.09 -3.68 14.47
N ASP A 66 -2.79 -3.16 13.46
CA ASP A 66 -2.16 -2.34 12.41
C ASP A 66 -1.77 -0.92 12.88
N LEU A 67 -2.16 -0.49 14.10
CA LEU A 67 -1.90 0.86 14.58
C LEU A 67 -0.61 0.93 15.40
N VAL A 68 0.30 1.81 15.01
CA VAL A 68 1.58 2.09 15.65
C VAL A 68 1.57 3.52 16.18
N THR A 69 1.65 3.67 17.50
CA THR A 69 1.71 4.98 18.16
C THR A 69 3.13 5.25 18.65
N VAL A 70 3.76 6.29 18.11
CA VAL A 70 5.14 6.68 18.41
C VAL A 70 5.14 7.67 19.56
N ARG A 71 6.07 7.56 20.52
CA ARG A 71 6.23 8.56 21.59
C ARG A 71 7.40 9.47 21.28
N LEU A 72 7.11 10.74 21.03
CA LEU A 72 8.10 11.74 20.65
C LEU A 72 8.54 12.54 21.88
N PRO A 73 9.84 12.54 22.22
CA PRO A 73 10.36 13.33 23.33
C PRO A 73 10.40 14.83 23.02
N LYS A 74 10.47 15.18 21.73
CA LYS A 74 10.47 16.56 21.20
C LYS A 74 9.76 16.60 19.85
N ARG A 75 9.38 17.80 19.40
CA ARG A 75 8.88 17.99 18.04
C ARG A 75 9.96 17.59 17.03
N THR A 76 9.53 16.88 15.98
CA THR A 76 10.40 16.41 14.91
C THR A 76 9.74 16.69 13.57
N SER A 77 10.54 16.74 12.51
CA SER A 77 10.08 16.87 11.13
C SER A 77 10.14 15.54 10.38
N THR A 78 10.82 14.52 10.90
CA THR A 78 11.00 13.25 10.20
C THR A 78 10.94 12.05 11.14
N LEU A 79 10.27 10.98 10.68
CA LEU A 79 10.29 9.68 11.33
C LEU A 79 10.80 8.63 10.36
N THR A 80 11.70 7.77 10.81
CA THR A 80 12.21 6.64 10.02
C THR A 80 11.75 5.33 10.64
N PHE A 81 10.99 4.54 9.89
CA PHE A 81 10.50 3.22 10.28
C PHE A 81 11.38 2.15 9.63
N SER A 82 11.89 1.20 10.41
CA SER A 82 12.64 0.04 9.91
C SER A 82 11.89 -1.25 10.25
N TYR A 83 11.52 -2.03 9.24
CA TYR A 83 10.71 -3.24 9.40
C TYR A 83 10.99 -4.24 8.27
N GLU A 84 10.49 -5.47 8.45
CA GLU A 84 10.56 -6.53 7.42
C GLU A 84 9.18 -6.76 6.81
N ILE A 85 9.16 -6.89 5.49
CA ILE A 85 8.00 -7.36 4.75
C ILE A 85 8.06 -8.88 4.70
N VAL A 86 7.07 -9.52 5.31
CA VAL A 86 6.96 -10.98 5.35
C VAL A 86 5.83 -11.46 4.43
N ASP A 87 5.94 -12.72 4.02
CA ASP A 87 4.90 -13.38 3.25
C ASP A 87 3.62 -13.50 4.07
N THR A 88 2.51 -13.03 3.52
CA THR A 88 1.21 -13.07 4.18
C THR A 88 0.13 -13.30 3.13
N ALA A 89 -1.03 -13.83 3.56
CA ALA A 89 -2.17 -14.00 2.68
C ALA A 89 -2.65 -12.69 1.99
N LEU A 90 -2.32 -11.53 2.56
CA LEU A 90 -2.69 -10.22 2.00
C LEU A 90 -1.57 -9.58 1.17
N ILE A 91 -0.32 -9.94 1.45
CA ILE A 91 0.87 -9.39 0.81
C ILE A 91 1.82 -10.57 0.55
N PRO A 92 1.75 -11.18 -0.63
CA PRO A 92 2.57 -12.34 -0.95
C PRO A 92 4.03 -11.91 -1.14
N TYR A 93 4.93 -12.64 -0.48
CA TYR A 93 6.38 -12.53 -0.63
C TYR A 93 6.98 -13.92 -0.81
N THR A 94 7.42 -14.27 -2.01
CA THR A 94 7.99 -15.60 -2.27
C THR A 94 9.21 -15.46 -3.18
N ASN A 95 10.36 -15.99 -2.74
CA ASN A 95 11.60 -16.03 -3.53
C ASN A 95 11.99 -14.67 -4.14
N GLY A 96 11.85 -13.58 -3.39
CA GLY A 96 12.19 -12.22 -3.84
C GLY A 96 11.13 -11.56 -4.75
N ARG A 97 10.00 -12.22 -4.99
CA ARG A 97 8.82 -11.66 -5.66
C ARG A 97 7.87 -11.08 -4.62
N ILE A 98 7.40 -9.87 -4.86
CA ILE A 98 6.60 -9.12 -3.89
C ILE A 98 5.56 -8.26 -4.61
N VAL A 99 4.34 -8.27 -4.07
CA VAL A 99 3.22 -7.48 -4.57
C VAL A 99 2.74 -6.55 -3.47
N LEU A 100 3.13 -5.28 -3.55
CA LEU A 100 2.80 -4.24 -2.58
C LEU A 100 1.73 -3.33 -3.16
N LEU A 101 0.50 -3.54 -2.72
CA LEU A 101 -0.68 -2.87 -3.28
C LEU A 101 -0.97 -1.56 -2.52
N ALA A 102 -1.29 -0.49 -3.25
CA ALA A 102 -1.50 0.86 -2.69
C ALA A 102 -2.60 0.97 -1.62
N ASP A 103 -3.61 0.11 -1.68
CA ASP A 103 -4.69 0.00 -0.70
C ASP A 103 -4.20 -0.67 0.60
N ARG A 104 -3.09 -1.43 0.59
CA ARG A 104 -2.54 -2.10 1.77
C ARG A 104 -1.62 -1.21 2.58
N ALA A 105 -1.61 -1.41 3.89
CA ALA A 105 -0.74 -0.70 4.83
C ALA A 105 0.69 -1.25 4.82
N TRP A 106 1.30 -1.40 3.63
CA TRP A 106 2.66 -1.95 3.50
C TRP A 106 3.76 -0.94 3.84
N TYR A 107 3.40 0.34 3.96
CA TYR A 107 4.19 1.42 4.52
C TYR A 107 3.34 2.21 5.54
N PRO A 108 3.96 2.99 6.45
CA PRO A 108 3.23 3.72 7.49
C PRO A 108 2.30 4.78 6.90
N LYS A 109 0.99 4.56 6.96
CA LYS A 109 -0.04 5.50 6.49
C LYS A 109 -0.62 6.32 7.64
N ARG A 110 -1.08 7.53 7.35
CA ARG A 110 -1.88 8.34 8.29
C ARG A 110 -3.33 7.87 8.30
N ARG A 111 -3.64 6.86 9.13
CA ARG A 111 -5.00 6.31 9.30
C ARG A 111 -5.31 6.06 10.78
N ALA A 112 -6.59 6.21 11.15
CA ALA A 112 -7.05 5.99 12.52
C ALA A 112 -7.62 4.57 12.75
N SER A 113 -7.88 3.84 11.67
CA SER A 113 -8.49 2.52 11.67
C SER A 113 -7.48 1.43 11.35
N HIS A 114 -7.79 0.19 11.75
CA HIS A 114 -7.11 -0.99 11.25
C HIS A 114 -7.44 -1.20 9.75
N MET A 115 -6.56 -1.89 9.03
CA MET A 115 -6.75 -2.22 7.61
C MET A 115 -7.82 -3.32 7.45
N TYR A 116 -7.96 -4.16 8.48
CA TYR A 116 -8.94 -5.23 8.54
C TYR A 116 -9.77 -5.11 9.81
N ARG A 117 -11.09 -5.29 9.70
CA ARG A 117 -11.99 -5.34 10.84
C ARG A 117 -12.62 -6.72 10.92
N ALA A 118 -12.42 -7.39 12.05
CA ALA A 118 -13.14 -8.61 12.38
C ALA A 118 -14.48 -8.26 13.04
N TYR A 119 -15.54 -8.94 12.63
CA TYR A 119 -16.87 -8.82 13.21
C TYR A 119 -17.29 -10.18 13.77
N GLU A 120 -17.71 -10.19 15.03
CA GLU A 120 -18.37 -11.37 15.60
C GLU A 120 -19.86 -11.30 15.26
N TYR A 121 -20.40 -12.42 14.76
CA TYR A 121 -21.81 -12.60 14.52
C TYR A 121 -22.26 -13.97 15.00
N ARG A 122 -23.56 -14.24 15.00
CA ARG A 122 -24.12 -15.53 15.43
C ARG A 122 -24.81 -16.22 14.27
N VAL A 123 -24.51 -17.51 14.08
CA VAL A 123 -25.19 -18.41 13.13
C VAL A 123 -25.74 -19.59 13.90
N ALA A 124 -27.06 -19.78 13.89
CA ALA A 124 -27.75 -20.87 14.59
C ALA A 124 -27.31 -21.04 16.07
N GLY A 125 -27.16 -19.93 16.80
CA GLY A 125 -26.72 -19.95 18.21
C GLY A 125 -25.20 -20.10 18.42
N THR A 126 -24.42 -20.36 17.38
CA THR A 126 -22.96 -20.47 17.43
C THR A 126 -22.29 -19.15 17.08
N ARG A 127 -21.23 -18.77 17.81
CA ARG A 127 -20.40 -17.61 17.47
C ARG A 127 -19.61 -17.90 16.19
N ALA A 128 -19.66 -16.97 15.25
CA ALA A 128 -18.89 -16.97 14.03
C ALA A 128 -18.15 -15.63 13.90
N TRP A 129 -17.05 -15.64 13.15
CA TRP A 129 -16.25 -14.45 12.87
C TRP A 129 -16.13 -14.27 11.36
N ASP A 130 -16.43 -13.06 10.92
CA ASP A 130 -16.14 -12.62 9.57
C ASP A 130 -15.13 -11.48 9.65
N GLY A 131 -14.56 -11.08 8.53
CA GLY A 131 -13.87 -9.82 8.48
C GLY A 131 -13.90 -9.18 7.12
N ALA A 132 -13.83 -7.86 7.14
CA ALA A 132 -13.79 -7.06 5.94
C ALA A 132 -12.50 -6.25 5.91
N PHE A 133 -11.93 -6.16 4.72
CA PHE A 133 -10.97 -5.12 4.41
C PHE A 133 -11.68 -3.76 4.44
N THR A 134 -11.14 -2.82 5.21
CA THR A 134 -11.79 -1.52 5.46
C THR A 134 -10.95 -0.32 5.03
N ASP A 135 -9.69 -0.52 4.61
CA ASP A 135 -8.89 0.61 4.13
C ASP A 135 -9.40 1.09 2.78
N GLN A 136 -9.46 2.40 2.62
CA GLN A 136 -9.95 3.06 1.41
C GLN A 136 -9.02 4.20 1.04
N PHE A 137 -8.96 4.51 -0.25
CA PHE A 137 -8.29 5.70 -0.74
C PHE A 137 -9.01 6.94 -0.24
N VAL A 138 -8.31 7.79 0.50
CA VAL A 138 -8.87 9.05 1.00
C VAL A 138 -8.79 10.08 -0.13
N PRO A 139 -9.92 10.63 -0.60
CA PRO A 139 -9.91 11.60 -1.69
C PRO A 139 -8.99 12.79 -1.42
N ASN A 140 -8.34 13.30 -2.47
CA ASN A 140 -7.45 14.47 -2.43
C ASN A 140 -6.17 14.30 -1.58
N GLU A 141 -5.84 13.09 -1.12
CA GLU A 141 -4.50 12.81 -0.60
C GLU A 141 -3.50 12.72 -1.75
N THR A 142 -2.38 13.43 -1.65
CA THR A 142 -1.27 13.32 -2.59
C THR A 142 0.02 13.58 -1.84
N TYR A 143 1.00 12.71 -2.03
CA TYR A 143 2.31 12.78 -1.40
C TYR A 143 3.40 12.72 -2.47
N THR A 144 4.56 13.27 -2.15
CA THR A 144 5.76 13.02 -2.96
C THR A 144 6.41 11.74 -2.48
N PHE A 145 6.66 10.81 -3.38
CA PHE A 145 7.34 9.56 -3.10
C PHE A 145 8.70 9.53 -3.79
N THR A 146 9.70 9.03 -3.07
CA THR A 146 10.97 8.56 -3.61
C THR A 146 11.13 7.11 -3.19
N LEU A 147 11.32 6.19 -4.13
CA LEU A 147 11.57 4.79 -3.86
C LEU A 147 12.92 4.36 -4.42
N ASN A 148 13.78 3.83 -3.55
CA ASN A 148 14.98 3.11 -3.91
C ASN A 148 14.72 1.62 -3.69
N VAL A 149 14.68 0.85 -4.77
CA VAL A 149 14.28 -0.55 -4.76
C VAL A 149 15.37 -1.36 -5.45
N ASP A 150 15.86 -2.40 -4.80
CA ASP A 150 16.78 -3.35 -5.41
C ASP A 150 16.05 -4.42 -6.26
N GLY A 151 16.77 -5.00 -7.21
CA GLY A 151 16.27 -6.04 -8.11
C GLY A 151 15.29 -5.53 -9.17
N ASP A 152 14.62 -6.47 -9.84
CA ASP A 152 13.76 -6.18 -10.99
C ASP A 152 12.38 -5.71 -10.53
N VAL A 153 12.07 -4.45 -10.84
CA VAL A 153 10.75 -3.88 -10.62
C VAL A 153 9.92 -4.06 -11.89
N LEU A 154 8.88 -4.88 -11.80
CA LEU A 154 7.93 -5.14 -12.86
C LEU A 154 6.95 -3.98 -13.03
N PHE A 155 6.57 -3.34 -11.93
CA PHE A 155 5.72 -2.17 -11.97
C PHE A 155 5.89 -1.27 -10.75
N CYS A 156 5.83 0.04 -10.98
CA CYS A 156 5.54 1.03 -9.96
C CYS A 156 4.65 2.11 -10.57
N ASN A 157 3.60 2.53 -9.85
CA ASN A 157 2.74 3.63 -10.29
C ASN A 157 3.39 5.02 -10.15
N VAL A 158 4.62 5.07 -9.62
CA VAL A 158 5.47 6.26 -9.56
C VAL A 158 6.51 6.14 -10.68
N PRO A 159 6.78 7.19 -11.48
CA PRO A 159 7.68 7.09 -12.62
C PRO A 159 9.15 6.90 -12.21
N LYS A 160 9.89 6.11 -13.00
CA LYS A 160 11.35 5.93 -12.84
C LYS A 160 12.10 7.20 -13.26
N ARG A 161 13.05 7.66 -12.44
CA ARG A 161 13.89 8.84 -12.64
C ARG A 161 15.33 8.50 -12.24
N GLY A 162 16.17 8.15 -13.22
CA GLY A 162 17.52 7.64 -12.95
C GLY A 162 17.47 6.28 -12.27
N THR A 163 18.05 6.18 -11.08
CA THR A 163 18.13 4.93 -10.28
C THR A 163 16.97 4.75 -9.31
N VAL A 164 16.07 5.74 -9.17
CA VAL A 164 14.96 5.71 -8.21
C VAL A 164 13.62 5.89 -8.92
N TYR A 165 12.53 5.54 -8.25
CA TYR A 165 11.18 5.92 -8.67
C TYR A 165 10.76 7.17 -7.90
N ARG A 166 10.40 8.25 -8.60
CA ARG A 166 10.10 9.53 -7.96
C ARG A 166 8.96 10.28 -8.62
N GLY A 167 7.98 10.69 -7.83
CA GLY A 167 6.81 11.41 -8.33
C GLY A 167 5.76 11.66 -7.24
N LYS A 168 4.69 12.34 -7.64
CA LYS A 168 3.51 12.52 -6.79
C LYS A 168 2.50 11.41 -7.06
N ALA A 169 1.93 10.86 -6.01
CA ALA A 169 0.84 9.89 -6.08
C ALA A 169 -0.01 9.98 -4.81
N GLN A 170 -1.24 9.47 -4.86
CA GLN A 170 -2.06 9.31 -3.66
C GLN A 170 -1.51 8.20 -2.74
N ALA A 171 -1.05 7.11 -3.34
CA ALA A 171 -0.46 5.96 -2.68
C ALA A 171 0.40 5.17 -3.68
N VAL A 172 1.23 4.25 -3.18
CA VAL A 172 2.18 3.52 -4.04
C VAL A 172 1.83 2.05 -4.15
N THR A 173 1.76 1.58 -5.39
CA THR A 173 1.79 0.16 -5.75
C THR A 173 3.17 -0.16 -6.31
N LEU A 174 3.76 -1.26 -5.85
CA LEU A 174 5.04 -1.78 -6.32
C LEU A 174 4.92 -3.29 -6.53
N ILE A 175 5.26 -3.76 -7.72
CA ILE A 175 5.45 -5.18 -8.02
C ILE A 175 6.90 -5.39 -8.41
N LYS A 176 7.57 -6.29 -7.68
CA LYS A 176 8.97 -6.64 -7.90
C LYS A 176 9.10 -8.16 -8.02
N GLY A 177 10.08 -8.59 -8.82
CA GLY A 177 10.40 -9.98 -9.07
C GLY A 177 10.70 -10.24 -10.54
N GLN A 178 11.01 -11.49 -10.85
CA GLN A 178 11.10 -11.95 -12.24
C GLN A 178 9.70 -11.99 -12.84
N GLY A 179 9.55 -11.43 -14.04
CA GLY A 179 8.26 -11.36 -14.72
C GLY A 179 8.40 -11.32 -16.22
N HIS A 180 7.27 -11.53 -16.87
CA HIS A 180 7.10 -11.43 -18.31
C HIS A 180 6.10 -10.32 -18.63
N GLN A 181 6.22 -9.79 -19.83
CA GLN A 181 5.24 -8.88 -20.41
C GLN A 181 4.59 -9.55 -21.62
N LEU A 182 3.29 -9.40 -21.73
CA LEU A 182 2.49 -9.89 -22.86
C LEU A 182 1.63 -8.74 -23.36
N VAL A 183 1.60 -8.53 -24.68
CA VAL A 183 0.62 -7.64 -25.28
C VAL A 183 -0.51 -8.47 -25.87
N ASP A 184 -1.75 -8.27 -25.40
CA ASP A 184 -2.94 -8.95 -25.90
C ASP A 184 -4.11 -7.95 -26.03
N GLN A 185 -4.75 -7.90 -27.20
CA GLN A 185 -5.85 -6.96 -27.50
C GLN A 185 -5.53 -5.48 -27.23
N GLY A 186 -4.28 -5.07 -27.48
CA GLY A 186 -3.80 -3.71 -27.19
C GLY A 186 -3.47 -3.47 -25.72
N TYR A 187 -3.66 -4.45 -24.84
CA TYR A 187 -3.30 -4.34 -23.44
C TYR A 187 -1.90 -4.90 -23.16
N GLU A 188 -1.06 -4.17 -22.44
CA GLU A 188 0.20 -4.63 -21.88
C GLU A 188 -0.03 -5.27 -20.50
N ILE A 189 0.21 -6.57 -20.41
CA ILE A 189 0.01 -7.41 -19.22
C ILE A 189 1.37 -7.74 -18.63
N THR A 190 1.63 -7.31 -17.40
CA THR A 190 2.83 -7.69 -16.63
C THR A 190 2.46 -8.71 -15.57
N TYR A 191 3.19 -9.84 -15.53
CA TYR A 191 2.88 -10.97 -14.65
C TYR A 191 4.16 -11.73 -14.20
N PRO A 192 4.11 -12.49 -13.10
CA PRO A 192 5.25 -13.28 -12.61
C PRO A 192 5.71 -14.35 -13.60
N ALA A 193 7.02 -14.62 -13.65
CA ALA A 193 7.61 -15.51 -14.66
C ALA A 193 7.17 -16.99 -14.56
N ASP A 194 6.76 -17.44 -13.37
CA ASP A 194 6.36 -18.82 -13.11
C ASP A 194 4.86 -19.08 -13.31
N TRP A 195 4.13 -18.11 -13.84
CA TRP A 195 2.73 -18.29 -14.18
C TRP A 195 2.58 -18.97 -15.53
N PRO A 196 2.07 -20.21 -15.57
CA PRO A 196 2.00 -20.96 -16.81
C PRO A 196 0.87 -20.41 -17.71
N HIS A 197 1.07 -20.48 -19.03
CA HIS A 197 0.05 -20.24 -20.05
C HIS A 197 -0.68 -18.89 -19.97
N MET A 198 0.01 -17.81 -19.59
CA MET A 198 -0.65 -16.50 -19.44
C MET A 198 -1.29 -15.97 -20.73
N ALA A 199 -0.76 -16.32 -21.90
CA ALA A 199 -1.38 -16.00 -23.18
C ALA A 199 -2.81 -16.56 -23.31
N GLU A 200 -3.07 -17.75 -22.79
CA GLU A 200 -4.41 -18.39 -22.80
C GLU A 200 -5.35 -17.73 -21.78
N ARG A 201 -4.80 -17.17 -20.70
CA ARG A 201 -5.56 -16.54 -19.61
C ARG A 201 -5.82 -15.05 -19.84
N ALA A 202 -5.02 -14.39 -20.68
CA ALA A 202 -5.09 -12.96 -20.98
C ALA A 202 -6.49 -12.48 -21.37
N PRO A 203 -7.24 -13.16 -22.26
CA PRO A 203 -8.60 -12.73 -22.60
C PRO A 203 -9.57 -12.73 -21.41
N THR A 204 -9.42 -13.68 -20.48
CA THR A 204 -10.25 -13.74 -19.27
C THR A 204 -9.94 -12.60 -18.32
N VAL A 205 -8.66 -12.29 -18.14
CA VAL A 205 -8.21 -11.14 -17.35
C VAL A 205 -8.74 -9.85 -17.95
N ILE A 206 -8.52 -9.61 -19.24
CA ILE A 206 -8.99 -8.42 -19.95
C ILE A 206 -10.52 -8.28 -19.86
N ARG A 207 -11.27 -9.37 -19.99
CA ARG A 207 -12.73 -9.34 -19.83
C ARG A 207 -13.17 -8.93 -18.43
N GLN A 208 -12.50 -9.45 -17.39
CA GLN A 208 -12.75 -9.05 -16.00
C GLN A 208 -12.43 -7.56 -15.80
N LEU A 209 -11.36 -7.06 -16.44
CA LEU A 209 -11.04 -5.63 -16.43
C LEU A 209 -12.19 -4.80 -16.98
N LYS A 210 -12.59 -5.09 -18.23
CA LYS A 210 -13.65 -4.36 -18.93
C LYS A 210 -14.95 -4.34 -18.13
N LYS A 211 -15.33 -5.45 -17.49
CA LYS A 211 -16.53 -5.52 -16.63
C LYS A 211 -16.48 -4.54 -15.47
N ASN A 212 -15.32 -4.42 -14.82
CA ASN A 212 -15.14 -3.55 -13.66
C ASN A 212 -14.98 -2.07 -14.08
N VAL A 213 -14.31 -1.78 -15.19
CA VAL A 213 -14.23 -0.41 -15.76
C VAL A 213 -15.62 0.11 -16.12
N SER A 214 -16.46 -0.71 -16.77
CA SER A 214 -17.85 -0.34 -17.10
C SER A 214 -18.70 -0.02 -15.86
N SER A 215 -18.37 -0.58 -14.70
CA SER A 215 -19.05 -0.26 -13.43
C SER A 215 -18.60 1.07 -12.82
N CYS A 216 -17.38 1.54 -13.15
CA CYS A 216 -16.89 2.87 -12.75
C CYS A 216 -17.53 4.00 -13.57
N THR A 217 -17.83 3.77 -14.86
CA THR A 217 -18.41 4.80 -15.74
C THR A 217 -19.84 5.18 -15.34
N THR A 218 -20.61 4.25 -14.76
CA THR A 218 -21.99 4.50 -14.33
C THR A 218 -22.10 5.46 -13.13
N ASN A 219 -21.02 5.65 -12.35
CA ASN A 219 -20.98 6.58 -11.22
C ASN A 219 -20.39 7.97 -11.56
N ARG A 220 -20.04 8.23 -12.82
CA ARG A 220 -19.32 9.46 -13.25
C ARG A 220 -20.16 10.49 -13.98
N ILE A 221 -21.49 10.50 -13.81
CA ILE A 221 -22.33 11.62 -14.26
C ILE A 221 -22.45 12.62 -13.10
N HIS A 222 -21.37 13.35 -12.79
CA HIS A 222 -21.39 14.73 -12.27
C HIS A 222 -19.96 15.18 -11.91
N GLY A 223 -19.35 15.95 -12.82
CA GLY A 223 -18.34 16.95 -12.46
C GLY A 223 -16.88 16.61 -12.79
N GLY A 224 -16.36 17.29 -13.83
CA GLY A 224 -14.98 17.79 -13.84
C GLY A 224 -13.89 16.87 -14.38
N PHE A 225 -13.50 17.11 -15.63
CA PHE A 225 -12.33 16.51 -16.29
C PHE A 225 -11.00 16.99 -15.66
N ILE A 226 -10.09 16.02 -15.47
CA ILE A 226 -8.60 16.04 -15.53
C ILE A 226 -8.10 15.04 -14.47
N ALA A 227 -8.10 13.73 -14.81
CA ALA A 227 -7.35 12.63 -14.17
C ALA A 227 -7.90 11.29 -14.71
N ALA A 228 -7.76 11.01 -16.02
CA ALA A 228 -8.38 9.83 -16.62
C ALA A 228 -7.44 8.63 -16.84
N GLU A 229 -6.10 8.80 -16.79
CA GLU A 229 -5.18 7.70 -17.13
C GLU A 229 -4.71 6.84 -15.94
N GLN A 230 -4.97 7.24 -14.69
CA GLN A 230 -4.47 6.50 -13.51
C GLN A 230 -5.53 5.66 -12.77
N ASP A 231 -6.81 5.81 -13.10
CA ASP A 231 -7.92 5.28 -12.30
C ASP A 231 -8.38 3.85 -12.68
N CYS A 232 -7.67 3.14 -13.56
CA CYS A 232 -8.06 1.78 -13.98
C CYS A 232 -6.95 0.75 -13.85
N VAL A 233 -6.14 0.83 -12.79
CA VAL A 233 -5.26 -0.29 -12.40
C VAL A 233 -6.09 -1.29 -11.58
N LEU A 234 -6.63 -2.29 -12.24
CA LEU A 234 -7.36 -3.38 -11.57
C LEU A 234 -6.36 -4.44 -11.07
N GLN A 235 -6.31 -4.58 -9.75
CA GLN A 235 -5.60 -5.66 -9.07
C GLN A 235 -6.43 -6.95 -9.14
N LEU A 236 -6.26 -7.71 -10.20
CA LEU A 236 -6.59 -9.13 -10.18
C LEU A 236 -5.32 -9.85 -9.77
N GLY A 237 -5.15 -10.06 -8.46
CA GLY A 237 -4.05 -10.81 -7.83
C GLY A 237 -2.77 -10.94 -8.67
N ALA A 238 -1.82 -10.01 -8.50
CA ALA A 238 -0.50 -9.98 -9.14
C ALA A 238 -0.44 -9.74 -10.67
N ILE A 239 -1.56 -9.58 -11.37
CA ILE A 239 -1.57 -9.18 -12.79
C ILE A 239 -1.86 -7.69 -12.90
N LEU A 240 -1.02 -6.99 -13.63
CA LEU A 240 -1.26 -5.61 -14.02
C LEU A 240 -1.48 -5.55 -15.51
N VAL A 241 -2.54 -4.85 -15.91
CA VAL A 241 -2.95 -4.76 -17.30
C VAL A 241 -3.21 -3.29 -17.64
N TYR A 242 -2.43 -2.79 -18.59
CA TYR A 242 -2.54 -1.44 -19.16
C TYR A 242 -3.16 -1.56 -20.54
N GLY A 243 -4.01 -0.64 -20.97
CA GLY A 243 -4.51 -0.63 -22.34
C GLY A 243 -4.81 0.79 -22.81
N PRO A 244 -5.08 0.96 -24.12
CA PRO A 244 -5.50 2.24 -24.69
C PRO A 244 -6.85 2.72 -24.15
#